data_AF-A0A9D6MVI2-F1
#
_entry.id   AF-A0A9D6MVI2-F1
#
_cell.length_a   1.000
_cell.length_b   1.000
_cell.length_c   1.000
_cell.angle_alpha   90.00
_cell.angle_beta   90.00
_cell.angle_gamma   90.00
#
_symmetry.space_group_name_H-M   'P 1'
#
loop_
_entity.id
_entity.type
_entity.pdbx_description
1 polymer ?
#
loop_
_entity_poly.entity_id
_entity_poly.type
_entity_poly.pdbx_seq_one_letter_code
_entity_poly.pdbx_strand_id
1 'polypeptide(L)' 'MIDTKILDQFVAALSRVLPPGPKDIEKNLRAALQGVFDRLNLVTREEIEVQEEVLARTRARLQELEKRIAELEEKLKAR' A
#
# COMPACT_ATOMS: atom_id res chain seq x y z
N MET A 1 -5.03 7.93 -4.75
CA MET A 1 -5.41 9.01 -3.80
C MET A 1 -6.10 8.35 -2.62
N ILE A 2 -5.79 8.76 -1.39
CA ILE A 2 -6.44 8.24 -0.19
C ILE A 2 -7.95 8.41 -0.34
N ASP A 3 -8.71 7.33 -0.15
CA ASP A 3 -10.15 7.34 -0.32
C ASP A 3 -10.78 8.22 0.76
N THR A 4 -11.35 9.36 0.37
CA THR A 4 -12.02 10.29 1.28
C THR A 4 -13.16 9.64 2.05
N LYS A 5 -13.72 8.54 1.54
CA LYS A 5 -14.71 7.71 2.24
C LYS A 5 -14.17 7.10 3.53
N ILE A 6 -12.90 6.71 3.57
CA ILE A 6 -12.26 6.16 4.77
C ILE A 6 -12.16 7.25 5.83
N LEU A 7 -11.71 8.44 5.45
CA LEU A 7 -11.66 9.61 6.34
C LEU A 7 -13.05 9.95 6.90
N ASP A 8 -14.08 9.92 6.05
CA ASP A 8 -15.47 10.17 6.45
C ASP A 8 -15.98 9.12 7.45
N GLN A 9 -15.66 7.84 7.24
CA GLN A 9 -16.03 6.76 8.15
C GLN A 9 -15.33 6.89 9.52
N PHE A 10 -14.05 7.26 9.54
CA PHE A 10 -13.31 7.49 10.79
C PHE A 10 -13.84 8.70 11.55
N VAL A 11 -14.11 9.82 10.86
CA VAL A 11 -14.73 11.01 11.48
C VAL A 11 -16.10 10.65 12.04
N ALA A 12 -16.94 9.92 11.30
CA ALA A 12 -18.24 9.48 11.77
C ALA A 12 -18.15 8.52 12.99
N ALA A 13 -17.16 7.61 13.01
CA ALA A 13 -16.94 6.71 14.13
C ALA A 13 -16.49 7.48 15.40
N LEU A 14 -15.59 8.46 15.25
CA LEU A 14 -15.13 9.31 16.36
C LEU A 14 -16.26 10.20 16.88
N SER A 15 -17.07 10.78 16.00
CA SER A 15 -18.22 11.61 16.39
C SER A 15 -19.31 10.83 17.13
N ARG A 16 -19.36 9.49 17.03
CA ARG A 16 -20.27 8.65 17.83
C ARG A 16 -19.77 8.39 19.26
N VAL A 17 -18.46 8.48 19.48
CA VAL A 17 -17.82 8.23 20.78
C VAL A 17 -17.59 9.53 21.54
N LEU A 18 -17.40 10.63 20.83
CA LEU A 18 -17.26 11.97 21.39
C LEU A 18 -18.63 12.53 21.84
N PRO A 19 -18.70 13.23 22.98
CA PRO A 19 -19.91 13.95 23.37
C PRO A 19 -20.25 15.02 22.32
N PRO A 20 -21.55 15.35 22.13
CA PRO A 20 -21.96 16.39 21.19
C PRO A 20 -21.29 17.72 21.54
N GLY A 21 -20.38 18.16 20.68
CA GLY A 21 -19.65 19.42 20.81
C GLY A 21 -20.00 20.39 19.68
N PRO A 22 -19.54 21.65 19.76
CA PRO A 22 -19.72 22.62 18.67
C PRO A 22 -19.16 22.08 17.35
N LYS A 23 -19.83 22.40 16.23
CA LYS A 23 -19.47 21.95 14.87
C LYS A 23 -18.01 22.22 14.48
N ASP A 24 -17.38 23.21 15.13
CA ASP A 24 -15.97 23.55 14.93
C ASP A 24 -15.01 22.44 15.39
N ILE A 25 -15.39 21.62 16.37
CA ILE A 25 -14.56 20.49 16.83
C ILE A 25 -14.46 19.42 15.74
N GLU A 26 -15.58 19.09 15.08
CA GLU A 26 -15.61 18.11 14.00
C GLU A 26 -14.76 18.57 12.81
N LYS A 27 -14.83 19.87 12.47
CA LYS A 27 -14.04 20.47 11.39
C LYS A 27 -12.53 20.42 11.71
N ASN A 28 -12.15 20.77 12.94
CA ASN A 28 -10.75 20.74 13.38
C ASN A 28 -10.21 19.29 13.45
N LEU A 29 -11.03 18.35 13.90
CA LEU A 29 -10.68 16.93 13.94
C LEU A 29 -10.46 16.36 12.54
N ARG A 30 -11.36 16.66 11.59
CA ARG A 30 -11.22 16.26 10.18
C ARG A 30 -9.92 16.82 9.58
N ALA A 31 -9.62 18.09 9.81
CA ALA A 31 -8.39 18.71 9.32
C ALA A 31 -7.13 18.06 9.93
N ALA A 32 -7.15 17.75 11.23
CA ALA A 32 -6.05 17.07 11.91
C ALA A 32 -5.84 15.65 11.38
N LEU A 33 -6.92 14.87 11.20
CA LEU A 33 -6.86 13.53 10.63
C LEU A 33 -6.33 13.57 9.20
N GLN A 34 -6.82 14.48 8.38
CA GLN A 34 -6.33 14.60 7.00
C GLN A 34 -4.82 14.89 6.97
N GLY A 35 -4.34 15.81 7.82
CA GLY A 35 -2.91 16.09 7.96
C GLY A 35 -2.07 14.92 8.50
N VAL A 36 -2.67 14.01 9.28
CA VAL A 36 -2.00 12.76 9.73
C VAL A 36 -1.94 11.75 8.59
N PHE A 37 -3.05 11.54 7.87
CA PHE A 37 -3.12 10.61 6.75
C PHE A 37 -2.15 10.99 5.62
N ASP A 38 -2.00 12.30 5.35
CA ASP A 38 -1.02 12.80 4.39
C ASP A 38 0.43 12.50 4.81
N ARG A 39 0.71 12.45 6.12
CA ARG A 39 2.05 12.12 6.67
C ARG A 39 2.35 10.62 6.72
N LEU A 40 1.33 9.77 6.68
CA LEU A 40 1.49 8.31 6.81
C LEU A 40 1.89 7.61 5.51
N ASN A 41 2.14 8.35 4.41
CA ASN A 41 2.53 7.81 3.10
C ASN A 41 1.65 6.62 2.68
N LEU A 42 0.34 6.77 2.87
CA LEU A 42 -0.60 5.68 2.66
C LEU A 42 -0.72 5.38 1.16
N VAL A 43 -0.53 4.12 0.81
CA VAL A 43 -0.74 3.58 -0.53
C VAL A 43 -2.08 2.85 -0.59
N THR A 44 -2.70 2.81 -1.77
CA THR A 44 -3.96 2.10 -1.97
C THR A 44 -3.74 0.58 -2.01
N ARG A 45 -4.82 -0.19 -1.78
CA ARG A 45 -4.80 -1.64 -1.96
C ARG A 45 -4.41 -2.02 -3.39
N GLU A 46 -4.94 -1.30 -4.37
CA GLU A 46 -4.65 -1.51 -5.79
C GLU A 46 -3.14 -1.33 -6.09
N GLU A 47 -2.50 -0.32 -5.47
CA GLU A 47 -1.06 -0.12 -5.61
C GLU A 47 -0.26 -1.31 -5.04
N ILE A 48 -0.71 -1.88 -3.91
CA ILE A 48 -0.09 -3.09 -3.34
C ILE A 48 -0.27 -4.29 -4.29
N GLU A 49 -1.47 -4.51 -4.82
CA GLU A 49 -1.76 -5.60 -5.74
C GLU A 49 -0.89 -5.51 -7.01
N VAL A 50 -0.69 -4.31 -7.55
CA VAL A 50 0.23 -4.08 -8.67
C VAL A 50 1.67 -4.43 -8.29
N GLN A 51 2.13 -4.06 -7.10
CA GLN A 51 3.50 -4.42 -6.66
C GLN A 51 3.65 -5.93 -6.47
N GLU A 52 2.62 -6.63 -5.98
CA GLU A 52 2.61 -8.08 -5.85
C GLU A 52 2.74 -8.76 -7.23
N GLU A 53 2.02 -8.29 -8.24
CA GLU A 53 2.12 -8.81 -9.61
C GLU A 53 3.52 -8.55 -10.21
N VAL A 54 4.06 -7.34 -10.03
CA VAL A 54 5.42 -6.99 -10.48
C VAL A 54 6.45 -7.91 -9.82
N LEU A 55 6.31 -8.17 -8.53
CA LEU A 55 7.20 -9.06 -7.78
C LEU A 55 7.09 -10.51 -8.27
N ALA A 56 5.87 -11.01 -8.51
CA ALA A 56 5.63 -12.35 -9.04
C ALA A 56 6.29 -12.55 -10.40
N ARG A 57 6.11 -11.59 -11.33
CA ARG A 57 6.75 -11.61 -12.66
C ARG A 57 8.28 -11.57 -12.55
N THR A 58 8.80 -10.79 -11.62
CA THR A 58 10.26 -10.66 -11.41
C THR A 58 10.85 -11.98 -10.89
N ARG A 59 10.17 -12.65 -9.96
CA ARG A 59 10.57 -13.98 -9.47
C ARG A 59 10.57 -15.02 -10.58
N ALA A 60 9.53 -15.05 -11.42
CA ALA A 60 9.46 -15.97 -12.55
C ALA A 60 10.63 -15.77 -13.54
N ARG A 61 10.94 -14.51 -13.88
CA ARG A 61 12.11 -14.18 -14.73
C ARG A 61 13.43 -14.56 -14.07
N LEU A 62 13.56 -14.36 -12.76
CA LEU A 62 14.77 -14.72 -12.02
C LEU A 62 15.01 -16.24 -12.08
N GLN A 63 13.97 -17.05 -11.84
CA GLN A 63 14.05 -18.51 -11.93
C GLN A 63 14.42 -18.99 -13.34
N GLU A 64 13.89 -18.36 -14.39
CA GLU A 64 14.26 -18.69 -15.77
C GLU A 64 15.75 -18.39 -16.03
N LEU A 65 16.24 -17.24 -15.56
CA LEU A 65 17.64 -16.86 -15.70
C LEU A 65 18.56 -17.80 -14.91
N GLU A 66 18.22 -18.14 -13.67
CA GLU A 66 18.96 -19.11 -12.86
C GLU A 66 19.06 -20.46 -13.57
N LYS A 67 17.97 -20.95 -14.16
CA LYS A 67 17.98 -22.19 -14.95
C LYS A 67 18.91 -22.09 -16.16
N ARG A 68 18.82 -21.00 -16.93
CA ARG A 68 19.69 -20.76 -18.10
C ARG A 68 21.17 -20.71 -17.69
N ILE A 69 21.49 -20.07 -16.58
CA ILE A 69 22.85 -20.02 -16.05
C ILE A 69 23.33 -21.42 -15.69
N ALA A 70 22.54 -22.20 -14.95
CA ALA A 70 22.89 -23.58 -14.61
C ALA A 70 23.14 -24.44 -15.85
N GLU A 71 22.29 -24.34 -16.88
CA GLU A 71 22.49 -25.05 -18.15
C GLU A 71 23.79 -24.64 -18.86
N LEU A 72 24.17 -23.37 -18.79
CA LEU A 72 25.42 -22.87 -19.37
C LEU A 72 26.64 -23.34 -18.56
N GLU A 73 26.55 -23.30 -17.23
CA GLU A 73 27.60 -23.80 -16.33
C GLU A 73 27.88 -25.29 -16.55
N GLU A 74 26.83 -26.11 -16.71
CA GLU A 74 26.99 -27.54 -17.00
C GLU A 74 27.61 -27.78 -18.38
N LYS A 75 27.22 -27.01 -19.41
CA LYS A 75 27.86 -27.07 -20.74
C LYS A 75 29.33 -26.67 -20.70
N LEU A 76 29.72 -25.74 -19.84
CA LEU A 76 31.11 -25.32 -19.67
C LEU A 76 31.94 -26.37 -18.92
N LYS A 77 31.37 -27.05 -17.91
CA LYS A 77 32.04 -28.15 -17.20
C LYS A 77 32.20 -29.42 -18.05
N ALA A 78 31.27 -29.63 -19.00
CA ALA A 78 31.30 -30.77 -19.92
C ALA A 78 32.29 -30.60 -21.09
N ARG A 79 32.97 -29.45 -21.18
CA ARG A 79 34.06 -29.18 -22.12
C ARG A 79 35.41 -29.35 -21.43
#